data_AF-A0AB74CZI3-F1
#
_entry.id   AF-A0AB74CZI3-F1
#
_cell.length_a   1.000
_cell.length_b   1.000
_cell.length_c   1.000
_cell.angle_alpha   90.00
_cell.angle_beta   90.00
_cell.angle_gamma   90.00
#
_symmetry.space_group_name_H-M   'P 1'
#
loop_
_entity.id
_entity.type
_entity.pdbx_description
1 polymer ?
#
loop_
_entity_poly.entity_id
_entity_poly.type
_entity_poly.pdbx_seq_one_letter_code
_entity_poly.pdbx_strand_id
1 'polypeptide(L)'
;MKRKHLIVAITGLLIALPIAAFAFVKPLRVVAPALIPGVTCPDADICTDDASKLGEARQLYGDGYARAAAVTGQFHAAPRVVFCATQACADAFGLGRRAAEAVGNVGVVVAPRGWRSFYLAHELIHFRQAEVLGNVAVATRPRWLIEGMAYSLSGDPRHSLGEPLESWRAQFDAWHASLGARDLWDAARDVR
;
A
#
# COMPACT_ATOMS: atom_id res chain seq x y z
N MET A 1 43.66 12.27 -10.72
CA MET A 1 43.14 12.55 -9.35
C MET A 1 41.66 12.94 -9.34
N LYS A 2 41.20 13.91 -10.17
CA LYS A 2 39.77 14.32 -10.24
C LYS A 2 38.76 13.17 -10.41
N ARG A 3 39.05 12.18 -11.28
CA ARG A 3 38.18 11.01 -11.50
C ARG A 3 38.05 10.09 -10.28
N LYS A 4 39.11 9.94 -9.47
CA LYS A 4 39.08 9.13 -8.24
C LYS A 4 38.22 9.81 -7.17
N HIS A 5 38.34 11.13 -6.98
CA HIS A 5 37.48 11.88 -6.06
C HIS A 5 36.02 11.90 -6.49
N LEU A 6 35.76 12.00 -7.80
CA LEU A 6 34.41 11.91 -8.35
C LEU A 6 33.77 10.54 -8.08
N ILE A 7 34.52 9.44 -8.31
CA ILE A 7 34.03 8.09 -8.01
C ILE A 7 33.75 7.94 -6.51
N VAL A 8 34.67 8.39 -5.64
CA VAL A 8 34.46 8.33 -4.18
C VAL A 8 33.23 9.14 -3.75
N ALA A 9 33.03 10.34 -4.30
CA ALA A 9 31.88 11.17 -3.98
C ALA A 9 30.56 10.55 -4.45
N ILE A 10 30.51 10.01 -5.68
CA ILE A 10 29.33 9.32 -6.21
C ILE A 10 29.01 8.08 -5.37
N THR A 11 30.01 7.26 -5.06
CA THR A 11 29.82 6.07 -4.23
C THR A 11 29.31 6.45 -2.83
N GLY A 12 29.89 7.48 -2.21
CA GLY A 12 29.43 8.00 -0.93
C GLY A 12 27.97 8.45 -0.97
N LEU A 13 27.58 9.16 -2.03
CA LEU A 13 26.20 9.62 -2.23
C LEU A 13 25.23 8.46 -2.42
N LEU A 14 25.59 7.45 -3.23
CA LEU A 14 24.77 6.26 -3.49
C LEU A 14 24.51 5.43 -2.23
N ILE A 15 25.41 5.48 -1.24
CA ILE A 15 25.23 4.80 0.05
C ILE A 15 24.43 5.69 1.02
N ALA A 16 24.76 6.97 1.10
CA ALA A 16 24.14 7.89 2.06
C ALA A 16 22.66 8.16 1.75
N LEU A 17 22.28 8.22 0.47
CA LEU A 17 20.91 8.54 0.05
C LEU A 17 19.88 7.50 0.52
N PRO A 18 20.04 6.18 0.27
CA PRO A 18 19.11 5.17 0.78
C PRO A 18 19.01 5.17 2.31
N ILE A 19 20.13 5.37 3.01
CA ILE A 19 20.16 5.42 4.49
C ILE A 19 19.36 6.63 4.97
N ALA A 20 19.59 7.81 4.39
CA ALA A 20 18.86 9.01 4.73
C ALA A 20 17.36 8.88 4.40
N ALA A 21 17.02 8.31 3.24
CA ALA A 21 15.64 8.06 2.84
C ALA A 21 14.93 7.14 3.85
N PHE A 22 15.56 6.03 4.25
CA PHE A 22 15.02 5.13 5.26
C PHE A 22 14.88 5.80 6.65
N ALA A 23 15.86 6.61 7.04
CA ALA A 23 15.87 7.29 8.33
C ALA A 23 14.79 8.38 8.43
N PHE A 24 14.62 9.20 7.40
CA PHE A 24 13.79 10.41 7.45
C PHE A 24 12.43 10.28 6.76
N VAL A 25 12.27 9.40 5.78
CA VAL A 25 11.00 9.18 5.07
C VAL A 25 10.34 7.91 5.61
N LYS A 26 9.59 8.06 6.70
CA LYS A 26 9.04 6.93 7.47
C LYS A 26 8.31 5.87 6.63
N PRO A 27 7.46 6.19 5.64
CA PRO A 27 6.79 5.17 4.84
C PRO A 27 7.77 4.24 4.09
N LEU A 28 8.94 4.74 3.68
CA LEU A 28 9.95 3.94 2.98
C LEU A 28 10.57 2.84 3.86
N ARG A 29 10.35 2.86 5.18
CA ARG A 29 10.82 1.81 6.08
C ARG A 29 10.23 0.44 5.76
N VAL A 30 9.12 0.38 5.02
CA VAL A 30 8.50 -0.86 4.54
C VAL A 30 9.42 -1.72 3.67
N VAL A 31 10.48 -1.14 3.07
CA VAL A 31 11.49 -1.89 2.29
C VAL A 31 12.26 -2.90 3.15
N ALA A 32 12.46 -2.59 4.43
CA ALA A 32 13.21 -3.40 5.38
C ALA A 32 12.58 -3.32 6.78
N PRO A 33 11.36 -3.88 6.99
CA PRO A 33 10.61 -3.70 8.23
C PRO A 33 11.33 -4.24 9.46
N ALA A 34 12.12 -5.31 9.31
CA ALA A 34 12.88 -5.93 10.40
C ALA A 34 13.99 -5.03 10.99
N LEU A 35 14.33 -3.90 10.34
CA LEU A 35 15.23 -2.89 10.91
C LEU A 35 14.52 -1.94 11.89
N ILE A 36 13.19 -2.01 11.98
CA ILE A 36 12.40 -1.22 12.91
C ILE A 36 12.37 -1.94 14.27
N PRO A 37 12.77 -1.27 15.38
CA PRO A 37 12.77 -1.89 16.70
C PRO A 37 11.41 -2.51 17.05
N GLY A 38 11.43 -3.76 17.48
CA GLY A 38 10.24 -4.53 17.86
C GLY A 38 9.52 -5.22 16.70
N VAL A 39 9.79 -4.87 15.44
CA VAL A 39 9.19 -5.53 14.29
C VAL A 39 9.99 -6.77 13.90
N THR A 40 9.30 -7.90 13.74
CA THR A 40 9.86 -9.16 13.23
C THR A 40 9.12 -9.57 11.96
N CYS A 41 9.77 -10.35 11.09
CA CYS A 41 9.17 -10.87 9.85
C CYS A 41 9.20 -12.41 9.89
N PRO A 42 8.23 -13.04 10.57
CA PRO A 42 8.20 -14.49 10.72
C PRO A 42 7.86 -15.23 9.42
N ASP A 43 7.20 -14.56 8.46
CA ASP A 43 6.91 -15.09 7.13
C ASP A 43 7.54 -14.19 6.05
N ALA A 44 7.62 -14.69 4.81
CA ALA A 44 8.19 -13.91 3.68
C ALA A 44 7.42 -12.60 3.40
N ASP A 45 6.09 -12.67 3.57
CA ASP A 45 5.14 -11.62 3.20
C ASP A 45 4.52 -10.92 4.41
N ILE A 46 4.77 -11.39 5.63
CA ILE A 46 4.17 -10.86 6.86
C ILE A 46 5.24 -10.46 7.85
N CYS A 47 5.17 -9.20 8.30
CA CYS A 47 5.90 -8.70 9.45
C CYS A 47 4.93 -8.19 10.52
N THR A 48 5.33 -8.23 11.79
CA THR A 48 4.52 -7.74 12.90
C THR A 48 5.40 -7.36 14.11
N ASP A 49 4.92 -6.44 14.94
CA ASP A 49 5.49 -6.12 16.25
C ASP A 49 4.95 -7.00 17.39
N ASP A 50 4.03 -7.93 17.09
CA ASP A 50 3.46 -8.86 18.07
C ASP A 50 3.29 -10.26 17.47
N ALA A 51 4.25 -11.14 17.74
CA ALA A 51 4.23 -12.52 17.25
C ALA A 51 3.03 -13.34 17.78
N SER A 52 2.42 -12.95 18.90
CA SER A 52 1.24 -13.65 19.43
C SER A 52 0.01 -13.49 18.53
N LYS A 53 -0.02 -12.45 17.69
CA LYS A 53 -1.09 -12.16 16.73
C LYS A 53 -0.84 -12.65 15.32
N LEU A 54 0.23 -13.42 15.09
CA LEU A 54 0.60 -13.88 13.75
C LEU A 54 -0.50 -14.70 13.06
N GLY A 55 -1.26 -15.50 13.81
CA GLY A 55 -2.40 -16.26 13.27
C GLY A 55 -3.50 -15.34 12.70
N GLU A 56 -3.84 -14.28 13.43
CA GLU A 56 -4.81 -13.28 12.99
C GLU A 56 -4.27 -12.48 11.77
N ALA A 57 -3.00 -12.10 11.79
CA ALA A 57 -2.35 -11.43 10.66
C ALA A 57 -2.37 -12.29 9.38
N ARG A 58 -2.11 -13.59 9.49
CA ARG A 58 -2.18 -14.54 8.35
C ARG A 58 -3.59 -14.67 7.79
N GLN A 59 -4.59 -14.75 8.65
CA GLN A 59 -5.99 -14.79 8.23
C GLN A 59 -6.38 -13.49 7.51
N LEU A 60 -6.06 -12.34 8.11
CA LEU A 60 -6.34 -11.04 7.50
C LEU A 60 -5.63 -10.89 6.16
N TYR A 61 -4.37 -11.32 6.06
CA TYR A 61 -3.62 -11.35 4.80
C TYR A 61 -4.34 -12.16 3.73
N GLY A 62 -4.71 -13.41 4.04
CA GLY A 62 -5.41 -14.29 3.10
C GLY A 62 -6.74 -13.72 2.65
N ASP A 63 -7.57 -13.25 3.58
CA ASP A 63 -8.90 -12.70 3.30
C ASP A 63 -8.82 -11.42 2.46
N GLY A 64 -7.92 -10.50 2.84
CA GLY A 64 -7.70 -9.24 2.13
C GLY A 64 -7.13 -9.46 0.73
N TYR A 65 -6.16 -10.36 0.60
CA TYR A 65 -5.56 -10.74 -0.69
C TYR A 65 -6.61 -11.35 -1.62
N ALA A 66 -7.34 -12.36 -1.14
CA ALA A 66 -8.34 -13.06 -1.95
C ALA A 66 -9.42 -12.09 -2.43
N ARG A 67 -9.87 -11.17 -1.56
CA ARG A 67 -10.84 -10.13 -1.93
C ARG A 67 -10.29 -9.19 -2.99
N ALA A 68 -9.10 -8.64 -2.80
CA ALA A 68 -8.51 -7.73 -3.77
C ALA A 68 -8.30 -8.43 -5.12
N ALA A 69 -7.65 -9.60 -5.11
CA ALA A 69 -7.34 -10.34 -6.34
C ALA A 69 -8.59 -10.75 -7.14
N ALA A 70 -9.73 -10.99 -6.47
CA ALA A 70 -10.99 -11.31 -7.14
C ALA A 70 -11.53 -10.17 -8.02
N VAL A 71 -11.20 -8.92 -7.71
CA VAL A 71 -11.72 -7.72 -8.39
C VAL A 71 -10.66 -6.99 -9.23
N THR A 72 -9.37 -7.17 -8.91
CA THR A 72 -8.25 -6.51 -9.61
C THR A 72 -7.36 -7.46 -10.42
N GLY A 73 -7.62 -8.77 -10.35
CA GLY A 73 -6.74 -9.81 -10.88
C GLY A 73 -5.56 -10.11 -9.96
N GLN A 74 -4.76 -11.11 -10.33
CA GLN A 74 -3.60 -11.54 -9.54
C GLN A 74 -2.50 -10.47 -9.48
N PHE A 75 -1.79 -10.42 -8.36
CA PHE A 75 -0.62 -9.56 -8.15
C PHE A 75 0.60 -10.08 -8.90
N HIS A 76 1.50 -9.21 -9.36
CA HIS A 76 2.75 -9.66 -9.99
C HIS A 76 3.72 -10.26 -8.98
N ALA A 77 3.74 -9.72 -7.76
CA ALA A 77 4.46 -10.27 -6.63
C ALA A 77 3.56 -10.26 -5.39
N ALA A 78 3.76 -11.24 -4.49
CA ALA A 78 3.07 -11.26 -3.21
C ALA A 78 3.41 -9.99 -2.42
N PRO A 79 2.42 -9.13 -2.07
CA PRO A 79 2.69 -7.91 -1.35
C PRO A 79 3.16 -8.22 0.06
N ARG A 80 4.26 -7.61 0.50
CA ARG A 80 4.66 -7.67 1.92
C ARG A 80 3.80 -6.72 2.75
N VAL A 81 3.25 -7.22 3.85
CA VAL A 81 2.39 -6.46 4.77
C VAL A 81 3.00 -6.44 6.17
N VAL A 82 3.13 -5.25 6.75
CA VAL A 82 3.50 -5.06 8.15
C VAL A 82 2.22 -4.85 8.96
N PHE A 83 1.86 -5.81 9.79
CA PHE A 83 0.74 -5.74 10.72
C PHE A 83 1.20 -5.19 12.07
N CYS A 84 0.98 -3.90 12.30
CA CYS A 84 1.26 -3.26 13.57
C CYS A 84 0.10 -3.50 14.56
N ALA A 85 0.38 -4.26 15.62
CA ALA A 85 -0.50 -4.46 16.76
C ALA A 85 -0.50 -3.25 17.71
N THR A 86 0.57 -2.45 17.71
CA THR A 86 0.66 -1.20 18.49
C THR A 86 0.68 0.06 17.63
N GLN A 87 0.26 1.19 18.22
CA GLN A 87 0.36 2.50 17.56
C GLN A 87 1.83 2.93 17.39
N ALA A 88 2.71 2.55 18.31
CA ALA A 88 4.14 2.85 18.21
C ALA A 88 4.78 2.25 16.95
N CYS A 89 4.42 1.00 16.60
CA CYS A 89 4.79 0.39 15.33
C CYS A 89 4.24 1.21 14.14
N ALA A 90 2.95 1.54 14.15
CA ALA A 90 2.33 2.30 13.04
C ALA A 90 2.98 3.69 12.85
N ASP A 91 3.33 4.38 13.93
CA ASP A 91 3.99 5.68 13.92
C ASP A 91 5.46 5.60 13.46
N ALA A 92 6.10 4.44 13.62
CA ALA A 92 7.42 4.18 13.05
C ALA A 92 7.39 4.12 11.52
N PHE A 93 6.28 3.71 10.91
CA PHE A 93 6.07 3.80 9.45
C PHE A 93 5.38 5.09 9.01
N GLY A 94 4.93 5.92 9.94
CA GLY A 94 4.37 7.25 9.65
C GLY A 94 2.88 7.24 9.30
N LEU A 95 2.12 6.23 9.74
CA LEU A 95 0.69 6.12 9.40
C LEU A 95 -0.14 7.24 10.03
N GLY A 96 0.24 7.71 11.22
CA GLY A 96 -0.52 8.69 11.99
C GLY A 96 -1.92 8.15 12.28
N ARG A 97 -2.96 8.84 11.79
CA ARG A 97 -4.37 8.45 12.02
C ARG A 97 -4.93 7.44 11.01
N ARG A 98 -4.16 7.10 9.96
CA ARG A 98 -4.60 6.21 8.89
C ARG A 98 -4.74 4.78 9.41
N ALA A 99 -5.70 4.04 8.84
CA ALA A 99 -5.94 2.65 9.24
C ALA A 99 -4.90 1.71 8.63
N ALA A 100 -4.48 1.99 7.41
CA ALA A 100 -3.41 1.31 6.71
C ALA A 100 -2.85 2.26 5.63
N GLU A 101 -1.79 1.84 4.95
CA GLU A 101 -1.20 2.55 3.81
C GLU A 101 -0.43 1.57 2.92
N ALA A 102 -0.74 1.58 1.63
CA ALA A 102 0.12 1.04 0.58
C ALA A 102 1.20 2.07 0.19
N VAL A 103 2.46 1.66 0.27
CA VAL A 103 3.60 2.45 -0.19
C VAL A 103 3.91 2.02 -1.61
N GLY A 104 3.11 2.53 -2.55
CA GLY A 104 3.18 2.11 -3.94
C GLY A 104 3.02 0.59 -4.08
N ASN A 105 3.84 -0.03 -4.93
CA ASN A 105 3.96 -1.48 -5.07
C ASN A 105 5.15 -2.07 -4.29
N VAL A 106 5.57 -1.43 -3.20
CA VAL A 106 6.72 -1.86 -2.38
C VAL A 106 6.26 -2.69 -1.17
N GLY A 107 5.20 -2.25 -0.51
CA GLY A 107 4.61 -2.96 0.61
C GLY A 107 3.45 -2.19 1.23
N VAL A 108 2.80 -2.82 2.20
CA VAL A 108 1.64 -2.26 2.92
C VAL A 108 1.94 -2.27 4.41
N VAL A 109 1.42 -1.28 5.12
CA VAL A 109 1.46 -1.24 6.59
C VAL A 109 0.04 -1.07 7.10
N VAL A 110 -0.33 -1.85 8.12
CA VAL A 110 -1.65 -1.83 8.75
C VAL A 110 -1.49 -1.38 10.20
N ALA A 111 -2.13 -0.28 10.57
CA ALA A 111 -2.19 0.21 11.96
C ALA A 111 -3.17 -0.64 12.79
N PRO A 112 -3.13 -0.61 14.14
CA PRO A 112 -3.99 -1.47 14.98
C PRO A 112 -5.49 -1.36 14.65
N ARG A 113 -5.96 -0.14 14.38
CA ARG A 113 -7.36 0.12 13.99
C ARG A 113 -7.76 -0.44 12.62
N GLY A 114 -6.78 -0.78 11.78
CA GLY A 114 -6.94 -1.26 10.42
C GLY A 114 -6.94 -2.78 10.27
N TRP A 115 -6.89 -3.54 11.38
CA TRP A 115 -6.95 -5.01 11.39
C TRP A 115 -8.36 -5.50 11.00
N ARG A 116 -8.73 -5.27 9.74
CA ARG A 116 -9.99 -5.67 9.11
C ARG A 116 -9.70 -5.99 7.65
N SER A 117 -10.29 -7.05 7.14
CA SER A 117 -10.03 -7.53 5.78
C SER A 117 -10.34 -6.49 4.69
N PHE A 118 -11.38 -5.67 4.85
CA PHE A 118 -11.70 -4.62 3.86
C PHE A 118 -10.68 -3.47 3.87
N TYR A 119 -10.07 -3.12 5.02
CA TYR A 119 -8.99 -2.14 5.04
C TYR A 119 -7.75 -2.69 4.35
N LEU A 120 -7.41 -3.96 4.57
CA LEU A 120 -6.29 -4.57 3.85
C LEU A 120 -6.58 -4.67 2.36
N ALA A 121 -7.77 -5.13 1.96
CA ALA A 121 -8.15 -5.20 0.56
C ALA A 121 -8.07 -3.83 -0.13
N HIS A 122 -8.48 -2.75 0.55
CA HIS A 122 -8.34 -1.38 0.07
C HIS A 122 -6.89 -1.03 -0.27
N GLU A 123 -5.95 -1.24 0.66
CA GLU A 123 -4.53 -0.97 0.40
C GLU A 123 -3.94 -1.91 -0.66
N LEU A 124 -4.37 -3.17 -0.70
CA LEU A 124 -3.92 -4.10 -1.73
C LEU A 124 -4.43 -3.71 -3.12
N ILE A 125 -5.61 -3.09 -3.24
CA ILE A 125 -6.05 -2.48 -4.50
C ILE A 125 -5.13 -1.33 -4.89
N HIS A 126 -4.70 -0.47 -3.95
CA HIS A 126 -3.69 0.56 -4.23
C HIS A 126 -2.34 -0.02 -4.66
N PHE A 127 -1.89 -1.09 -4.01
CA PHE A 127 -0.68 -1.81 -4.40
C PHE A 127 -0.81 -2.31 -5.85
N ARG A 128 -1.96 -2.92 -6.20
CA ARG A 128 -2.20 -3.43 -7.55
C ARG A 128 -2.30 -2.31 -8.59
N GLN A 129 -2.94 -1.19 -8.25
CA GLN A 129 -2.92 0.01 -9.09
C GLN A 129 -1.49 0.47 -9.37
N ALA A 130 -0.61 0.46 -8.37
CA ALA A 130 0.79 0.83 -8.53
C ALA A 130 1.57 -0.17 -9.41
N GLU A 131 1.29 -1.48 -9.30
CA GLU A 131 1.88 -2.48 -10.19
C GLU A 131 1.49 -2.29 -11.66
N VAL A 132 0.23 -1.92 -11.94
CA VAL A 132 -0.33 -1.89 -13.29
C VAL A 132 -0.20 -0.52 -13.95
N LEU A 133 -0.40 0.56 -13.19
CA LEU A 133 -0.41 1.93 -13.68
C LEU A 133 0.92 2.65 -13.43
N GLY A 134 1.71 2.15 -12.47
CA GLY A 134 2.93 2.77 -11.99
C GLY A 134 2.70 3.75 -10.83
N ASN A 135 3.69 3.85 -9.94
CA ASN A 135 3.63 4.69 -8.74
C ASN A 135 3.36 6.18 -9.05
N VAL A 136 3.91 6.70 -10.15
CA VAL A 136 3.68 8.09 -10.58
C VAL A 136 2.21 8.30 -10.94
N ALA A 137 1.62 7.37 -11.69
CA ALA A 137 0.21 7.49 -12.08
C ALA A 137 -0.72 7.41 -10.86
N VAL A 138 -0.43 6.52 -9.89
CA VAL A 138 -1.20 6.46 -8.64
C VAL A 138 -1.13 7.78 -7.87
N ALA A 139 0.02 8.46 -7.88
CA ALA A 139 0.21 9.72 -7.18
C ALA A 139 -0.43 10.93 -7.89
N THR A 140 -0.59 10.89 -9.21
CA THR A 140 -1.01 12.06 -10.00
C THR A 140 -2.39 11.96 -10.64
N ARG A 141 -2.94 10.75 -10.80
CA ARG A 141 -4.26 10.57 -11.41
C ARG A 141 -5.39 11.06 -10.51
N PRO A 142 -6.59 11.31 -11.10
CA PRO A 142 -7.74 11.76 -10.34
C PRO A 142 -8.05 10.84 -9.15
N ARG A 143 -8.29 11.45 -7.98
CA ARG A 143 -8.54 10.72 -6.73
C ARG A 143 -9.80 9.87 -6.78
N TRP A 144 -10.80 10.28 -7.57
CA TRP A 144 -11.97 9.46 -7.81
C TRP A 144 -11.62 8.11 -8.46
N LEU A 145 -10.61 8.05 -9.34
CA LEU A 145 -10.18 6.79 -9.94
C LEU A 145 -9.39 5.96 -8.92
N ILE A 146 -8.42 6.57 -8.24
CA ILE A 146 -7.48 5.85 -7.37
C ILE A 146 -8.15 5.42 -6.06
N GLU A 147 -8.69 6.36 -5.30
CA GLU A 147 -9.35 6.09 -4.02
C GLU A 147 -10.75 5.51 -4.23
N GLY A 148 -11.51 6.04 -5.18
CA GLY A 148 -12.87 5.56 -5.43
C GLY A 148 -12.89 4.08 -5.81
N MET A 149 -11.95 3.62 -6.64
CA MET A 149 -11.76 2.20 -6.94
C MET A 149 -11.46 1.38 -5.69
N ALA A 150 -10.52 1.83 -4.84
CA ALA A 150 -10.15 1.11 -3.64
C ALA A 150 -11.31 1.07 -2.62
N TYR A 151 -12.10 2.14 -2.47
CA TYR A 151 -13.28 2.15 -1.62
C TYR A 151 -14.43 1.28 -2.16
N SER A 152 -14.68 1.34 -3.46
CA SER A 152 -15.74 0.56 -4.11
C SER A 152 -15.46 -0.94 -4.09
N LEU A 153 -14.24 -1.34 -4.47
CA LEU A 153 -13.92 -2.74 -4.74
C LEU A 153 -13.39 -3.51 -3.52
N SER A 154 -13.06 -2.83 -2.41
CA SER A 154 -12.55 -3.48 -1.18
C SER A 154 -13.63 -4.16 -0.33
N GLY A 155 -14.91 -4.05 -0.70
CA GLY A 155 -16.03 -4.52 0.10
C GLY A 155 -16.15 -3.76 1.43
N ASP A 156 -15.82 -2.48 1.43
CA ASP A 156 -15.98 -1.59 2.57
C ASP A 156 -17.47 -1.42 2.92
N PRO A 157 -17.93 -1.83 4.11
CA PRO A 157 -19.35 -1.82 4.45
C PRO A 157 -19.87 -0.42 4.85
N ARG A 158 -19.01 0.60 4.90
CA ARG A 158 -19.39 1.93 5.38
C ARG A 158 -20.25 2.67 4.35
N HIS A 159 -21.45 3.06 4.76
CA HIS A 159 -22.36 3.91 3.99
C HIS A 159 -23.03 4.95 4.91
N SER A 160 -22.76 6.25 4.77
CA SER A 160 -21.80 6.91 3.87
C SER A 160 -20.37 6.97 4.44
N LEU A 161 -19.40 7.19 3.56
CA LEU A 161 -18.05 7.65 3.88
C LEU A 161 -18.08 9.17 4.13
N GLY A 162 -17.03 9.70 4.76
CA GLY A 162 -16.83 11.15 4.85
C GLY A 162 -16.37 11.72 3.51
N GLU A 163 -16.82 12.93 3.18
CA GLU A 163 -16.34 13.63 1.97
C GLU A 163 -14.85 13.96 2.06
N PRO A 164 -14.11 13.92 0.93
CA PRO A 164 -14.58 13.71 -0.46
C PRO A 164 -14.70 12.23 -0.90
N LEU A 165 -14.52 11.28 0.01
CA LEU A 165 -14.39 9.85 -0.34
C LEU A 165 -15.69 9.26 -0.88
N GLU A 166 -16.84 9.70 -0.36
CA GLU A 166 -18.15 9.27 -0.86
C GLU A 166 -18.35 9.69 -2.31
N SER A 167 -18.09 10.97 -2.63
CA SER A 167 -18.18 11.49 -3.99
C SER A 167 -17.23 10.77 -4.95
N TRP A 168 -16.00 10.47 -4.50
CA TRP A 168 -15.02 9.72 -5.27
C TRP A 168 -15.46 8.28 -5.55
N ARG A 169 -16.00 7.59 -4.53
CA ARG A 169 -16.57 6.24 -4.70
C ARG A 169 -17.72 6.26 -5.70
N ALA A 170 -18.67 7.18 -5.56
CA ALA A 170 -19.81 7.28 -6.46
C ALA A 170 -19.40 7.58 -7.92
N GLN A 171 -18.41 8.45 -8.11
CA GLN A 171 -17.88 8.75 -9.45
C GLN A 171 -17.17 7.54 -10.07
N PHE A 172 -16.39 6.79 -9.28
CA PHE A 172 -15.80 5.54 -9.73
C PHE A 172 -16.87 4.51 -10.11
N ASP A 173 -17.89 4.32 -9.28
CA ASP A 173 -18.96 3.34 -9.53
C ASP A 173 -19.68 3.63 -10.85
N ALA A 174 -20.02 4.90 -11.10
CA ALA A 174 -20.64 5.32 -12.35
C ALA A 174 -19.73 5.09 -13.57
N TRP A 175 -18.44 5.40 -13.45
CA TRP A 175 -17.46 5.14 -14.51
C TRP A 175 -17.28 3.63 -14.76
N HIS A 176 -17.12 2.84 -13.70
CA HIS A 176 -16.92 1.40 -13.76
C HIS A 176 -18.11 0.68 -14.39
N ALA A 177 -19.34 1.09 -14.04
CA ALA A 177 -20.55 0.56 -14.66
C ALA A 177 -20.67 0.88 -16.17
N SER A 178 -20.00 1.94 -16.64
CA SER A 178 -20.02 2.33 -18.06
C SER A 178 -19.00 1.59 -18.94
N LEU A 179 -18.11 0.78 -18.34
CA LEU A 179 -17.05 0.08 -19.08
C LEU A 179 -17.57 -1.05 -19.99
N GLY A 180 -18.73 -1.63 -19.68
CA GLY A 180 -19.27 -2.78 -20.40
C GLY A 180 -18.30 -3.97 -20.38
N ALA A 181 -17.84 -4.41 -21.56
CA ALA A 181 -16.89 -5.52 -21.69
C ALA A 181 -15.40 -5.09 -21.68
N ARG A 182 -15.11 -3.79 -21.52
CA ARG A 182 -13.74 -3.28 -21.52
C ARG A 182 -13.02 -3.71 -20.24
N ASP A 183 -11.77 -4.17 -20.38
CA ASP A 183 -10.91 -4.47 -19.24
C ASP A 183 -10.71 -3.24 -18.34
N LEU A 184 -10.77 -3.46 -17.01
CA LEU A 184 -10.64 -2.41 -16.00
C LEU A 184 -9.33 -1.63 -16.15
N TRP A 185 -8.23 -2.31 -16.38
CA TRP A 185 -6.90 -1.70 -16.42
C TRP A 185 -6.64 -0.97 -17.73
N ASP A 186 -7.10 -1.52 -18.85
CA ASP A 186 -7.11 -0.83 -20.13
C ASP A 186 -7.93 0.46 -20.06
N ALA A 187 -9.11 0.43 -19.43
CA ALA A 187 -9.92 1.62 -19.24
C ALA A 187 -9.25 2.63 -18.30
N ALA A 188 -8.72 2.16 -17.17
CA ALA A 188 -8.06 3.03 -16.20
C ALA A 188 -6.86 3.76 -16.80
N ARG A 189 -6.12 3.14 -17.73
CA ARG A 189 -4.96 3.76 -18.42
C ARG A 189 -5.31 5.01 -19.22
N ASP A 190 -6.53 5.14 -19.69
CA ASP A 190 -6.99 6.28 -20.50
C ASP A 190 -7.43 7.48 -19.66
N VAL A 191 -7.69 7.29 -18.37
CA VAL A 191 -8.11 8.36 -17.47
C VAL A 191 -6.92 9.27 -17.14
N ARG A 192 -7.10 10.58 -17.36
CA ARG A 192 -6.10 11.62 -17.14
C ARG A 192 -6.55 12.61 -16.08
#